data_AF-A0A368PQ85-F1
#
_entry.id   AF-A0A368PQ85-F1
#
_cell.length_a   1.000
_cell.length_b   1.000
_cell.length_c   1.000
_cell.angle_alpha   90.00
_cell.angle_beta   90.00
_cell.angle_gamma   90.00
#
_symmetry.space_group_name_H-M   'P 1'
#
loop_
_entity.id
_entity.type
_entity.pdbx_description
1 polymer ?
#
loop_
_entity_poly.entity_id
_entity_poly.type
_entity_poly.pdbx_seq_one_letter_code
_entity_poly.pdbx_strand_id
1 'polypeptide(L)'
;MLCNSGRLTSLVEVLLSRLAQENGTISENVVRSAFAATEEGFLTLVRRTHFIKPLIAAVGSCCLVGVIWRGTLYVANLGDSRAVIGRLGRSNKIVAEPLTRDHNASMEEVRHELISRHPDDSQIVVLKHGVWRIKGIIQVSRTIGDAYLKRREFALDPSITRFRLSEPLRRPVLTAEPSIYTRALHPQDKFIIFASDGLWEHLTNQQAVEIVQSNPRRGIAKRLVRTALKQAARKREMRYDDLKKVEKGVRRFFHDDITVVVVYIDHGLLQQRDASLPELSVRGFVDSVGPSRFSGVTAIS
;
A
#
# COMPACT_ATOMS: atom_id res chain seq x y z
N MET A 1 -9.26 -2.29 -0.23
CA MET A 1 -7.90 -2.57 0.29
C MET A 1 -6.91 -2.58 -0.87
N LEU A 2 -5.65 -2.17 -0.66
CA LEU A 2 -4.60 -2.22 -1.69
C LEU A 2 -3.39 -3.02 -1.23
N CYS A 3 -2.86 -3.85 -2.14
CA CYS A 3 -1.73 -4.75 -1.91
C CYS A 3 -1.07 -5.18 -3.22
N ASN A 4 0.24 -5.41 -3.19
CA ASN A 4 0.98 -6.05 -4.29
C ASN A 4 0.97 -7.60 -4.19
N SER A 5 0.42 -8.17 -3.11
CA SER A 5 0.23 -9.62 -2.90
C SER A 5 -1.20 -9.94 -2.43
N GLY A 6 -2.09 -10.32 -3.35
CA GLY A 6 -3.54 -10.40 -3.13
C GLY A 6 -4.01 -11.31 -1.99
N ARG A 7 -3.25 -12.35 -1.60
CA ARG A 7 -3.68 -13.34 -0.60
C ARG A 7 -3.47 -12.92 0.86
N LEU A 8 -2.50 -12.06 1.15
CA LEU A 8 -2.22 -11.62 2.53
C LEU A 8 -3.24 -10.56 2.98
N THR A 9 -3.69 -9.73 2.05
CA THR A 9 -4.62 -8.65 2.34
C THR A 9 -6.08 -9.06 2.40
N SER A 10 -6.49 -10.10 1.65
CA SER A 10 -7.83 -10.66 1.85
C SER A 10 -8.04 -11.13 3.29
N LEU A 11 -6.98 -11.57 3.98
CA LEU A 11 -7.07 -11.98 5.38
C LEU A 11 -7.26 -10.79 6.34
N VAL A 12 -6.59 -9.65 6.11
CA VAL A 12 -6.82 -8.42 6.89
C VAL A 12 -8.28 -7.99 6.78
N GLU A 13 -8.87 -8.08 5.58
CA GLU A 13 -10.26 -7.71 5.33
C GLU A 13 -11.24 -8.59 6.10
N VAL A 14 -11.03 -9.91 6.04
CA VAL A 14 -11.84 -10.91 6.73
C VAL A 14 -11.76 -10.72 8.25
N LEU A 15 -10.55 -10.55 8.78
CA LEU A 15 -10.35 -10.38 10.22
C LEU A 15 -10.88 -9.03 10.71
N LEU A 16 -10.73 -7.96 9.93
CA LEU A 16 -11.31 -6.66 10.23
C LEU A 16 -12.85 -6.74 10.30
N SER A 17 -13.48 -7.37 9.30
CA SER A 17 -14.94 -7.52 9.25
C SER A 17 -15.45 -8.33 10.43
N ARG A 18 -14.77 -9.43 10.76
CA ARG A 18 -15.08 -10.27 11.91
C ARG A 18 -14.95 -9.51 13.23
N LEU A 19 -13.82 -8.84 13.47
CA LEU A 19 -13.58 -8.09 14.70
C LEU A 19 -14.54 -6.90 14.84
N ALA A 20 -14.94 -6.28 13.73
CA ALA A 20 -15.94 -5.22 13.72
C ALA A 20 -17.33 -5.73 14.16
N GLN A 21 -17.71 -6.92 13.67
CA GLN A 21 -18.96 -7.60 14.07
C GLN A 21 -18.93 -7.99 15.55
N GLU A 22 -17.82 -8.61 16.01
CA GLU A 22 -17.65 -9.02 17.41
C GLU A 22 -17.71 -7.84 18.38
N ASN A 23 -17.16 -6.68 18.01
CA ASN A 23 -17.15 -5.48 18.85
C ASN A 23 -18.34 -4.53 18.63
N GLY A 24 -19.18 -4.78 17.61
CA GLY A 24 -20.30 -3.91 17.21
C GLY A 24 -19.90 -2.51 16.73
N THR A 25 -18.61 -2.24 16.49
CA THR A 25 -18.09 -0.93 16.06
C THR A 25 -16.73 -1.04 15.38
N ILE A 26 -16.33 0.01 14.65
CA ILE A 26 -14.98 0.22 14.16
C ILE A 26 -14.25 1.21 15.07
N SER A 27 -13.03 0.85 15.47
CA SER A 27 -12.10 1.71 16.21
C SER A 27 -10.67 1.46 15.75
N GLU A 28 -9.73 2.33 16.14
CA GLU A 28 -8.30 2.13 15.85
C GLU A 28 -7.78 0.80 16.42
N ASN A 29 -8.28 0.37 17.58
CA ASN A 29 -7.91 -0.90 18.19
C ASN A 29 -8.41 -2.09 17.37
N VAL A 30 -9.64 -2.05 16.88
CA VAL A 30 -10.19 -3.09 15.99
C VAL A 30 -9.31 -3.24 14.74
N VAL A 31 -8.93 -2.12 14.13
CA VAL A 31 -8.07 -2.10 12.96
C VAL A 31 -6.66 -2.64 13.30
N ARG A 32 -6.04 -2.19 14.40
CA ARG A 32 -4.72 -2.67 14.83
C ARG A 32 -4.73 -4.18 15.11
N SER A 33 -5.78 -4.67 15.77
CA SER A 33 -5.96 -6.10 16.06
C SER A 33 -6.11 -6.93 14.79
N ALA A 34 -6.79 -6.42 13.76
CA ALA A 34 -6.89 -7.12 12.48
C ALA A 34 -5.52 -7.30 11.81
N PHE A 35 -4.67 -6.27 11.84
CA PHE A 35 -3.30 -6.36 11.32
C PHE A 35 -2.44 -7.33 12.14
N ALA A 36 -2.49 -7.24 13.47
CA ALA A 36 -1.75 -8.12 14.37
C ALA A 36 -2.15 -9.59 14.19
N ALA A 37 -3.46 -9.88 14.12
CA ALA A 37 -3.97 -11.23 13.89
C ALA A 37 -3.58 -11.78 12.50
N THR A 38 -3.53 -10.91 11.48
CA THR A 38 -3.05 -11.30 10.14
C THR A 38 -1.57 -11.67 10.16
N GLU A 39 -0.74 -10.84 10.81
CA GLU A 39 0.70 -11.10 10.95
C GLU A 39 0.95 -12.40 11.70
N GLU A 40 0.35 -12.60 12.87
CA GLU A 40 0.56 -13.83 13.66
C GLU A 40 0.06 -15.08 12.93
N GLY A 41 -1.07 -14.97 12.21
CA GLY A 41 -1.56 -16.04 11.34
C GLY A 41 -0.54 -16.39 10.23
N PHE A 42 0.06 -15.39 9.60
CA PHE A 42 1.07 -15.62 8.58
C PHE A 42 2.40 -16.15 9.15
N LEU A 43 2.88 -15.63 10.27
CA LEU A 43 4.09 -16.13 10.93
C LEU A 43 3.91 -17.58 11.42
N THR A 44 2.70 -17.97 11.84
CA THR A 44 2.38 -19.37 12.13
C THR A 44 2.52 -20.26 10.89
N LEU A 45 2.04 -19.79 9.73
CA LEU A 45 2.22 -20.50 8.46
C LEU A 45 3.70 -20.61 8.08
N VAL A 46 4.47 -19.52 8.21
CA VAL A 46 5.92 -19.53 7.96
C VAL A 46 6.59 -20.57 8.85
N ARG A 47 6.34 -20.55 10.17
CA ARG A 47 6.89 -21.50 11.15
C ARG A 47 6.67 -22.96 10.76
N ARG A 48 5.50 -23.28 10.20
CA ARG A 48 5.15 -24.65 9.77
C ARG A 48 5.77 -25.07 8.45
N THR A 49 6.13 -24.13 7.58
CA THR A 49 6.46 -24.44 6.18
C THR A 49 7.85 -24.03 5.76
N HIS A 50 8.55 -23.18 6.51
CA HIS A 50 9.86 -22.64 6.10
C HIS A 50 10.95 -23.71 5.96
N PHE A 51 10.85 -24.86 6.66
CA PHE A 51 11.78 -25.97 6.47
C PHE A 51 11.65 -26.64 5.10
N ILE A 52 10.44 -26.63 4.52
CA ILE A 52 10.15 -27.23 3.19
C ILE A 52 10.29 -26.17 2.09
N LYS A 53 9.87 -24.93 2.37
CA LYS A 53 9.88 -23.81 1.44
C LYS A 53 10.47 -22.58 2.12
N PRO A 54 11.82 -22.48 2.27
CA PRO A 54 12.46 -21.40 3.02
C PRO A 54 12.03 -20.01 2.58
N LEU A 55 11.88 -19.81 1.26
CA LEU A 55 11.50 -18.52 0.67
C LEU A 55 10.15 -17.98 1.15
N ILE A 56 9.29 -18.77 1.80
CA ILE A 56 8.07 -18.22 2.43
C ILE A 56 8.39 -17.17 3.50
N ALA A 57 9.54 -17.28 4.18
CA ALA A 57 9.98 -16.31 5.18
C ALA A 57 10.29 -14.92 4.58
N ALA A 58 10.59 -14.85 3.28
CA ALA A 58 10.81 -13.60 2.54
C ALA A 58 9.57 -13.10 1.79
N VAL A 59 8.43 -13.77 1.93
CA VAL A 59 7.16 -13.25 1.41
C VAL A 59 6.65 -12.20 2.38
N GLY A 60 6.39 -11.01 1.86
CA GLY A 60 5.78 -9.92 2.60
C GLY A 60 4.99 -8.98 1.70
N SER A 61 4.28 -8.05 2.33
CA SER A 61 3.53 -7.04 1.61
C SER A 61 3.26 -5.77 2.42
N CYS A 62 3.24 -4.65 1.70
CA CYS A 62 2.60 -3.43 2.17
C CYS A 62 1.08 -3.63 2.22
N CYS A 63 0.40 -2.94 3.12
CA CYS A 63 -1.04 -3.00 3.26
C CYS A 63 -1.59 -1.62 3.56
N LEU A 64 -2.52 -1.17 2.71
CA LEU A 64 -3.25 0.07 2.89
C LEU A 64 -4.76 -0.21 2.95
N VAL A 65 -5.36 0.19 4.07
CA VAL A 65 -6.77 -0.05 4.40
C VAL A 65 -7.47 1.27 4.65
N GLY A 66 -8.67 1.42 4.09
CA GLY A 66 -9.59 2.52 4.40
C GLY A 66 -10.93 1.95 4.81
N VAL A 67 -11.48 2.43 5.92
CA VAL A 67 -12.80 2.05 6.46
C VAL A 67 -13.61 3.30 6.70
N ILE A 68 -14.82 3.38 6.15
CA ILE A 68 -15.77 4.44 6.46
C ILE A 68 -16.86 3.84 7.33
N TRP A 69 -16.95 4.30 8.58
CA TRP A 69 -17.92 3.83 9.56
C TRP A 69 -18.62 5.02 10.20
N ARG A 70 -19.95 5.11 10.03
CA ARG A 70 -20.80 6.18 10.62
C ARG A 70 -20.23 7.59 10.41
N GLY A 71 -19.83 7.91 9.17
CA GLY A 71 -19.26 9.21 8.81
C GLY A 71 -17.80 9.45 9.23
N THR A 72 -17.17 8.47 9.89
CA THR A 72 -15.76 8.52 10.28
C THR A 72 -14.93 7.66 9.33
N LEU A 73 -13.86 8.24 8.79
CA LEU A 73 -12.85 7.56 8.00
C LEU A 73 -11.69 7.10 8.91
N TYR A 74 -11.35 5.82 8.82
CA TYR A 74 -10.15 5.23 9.38
C TYR A 74 -9.24 4.80 8.23
N VAL A 75 -7.99 5.24 8.25
CA VAL A 75 -6.98 4.83 7.26
C VAL A 75 -5.80 4.21 8.00
N ALA A 76 -5.53 2.94 7.73
CA ALA A 76 -4.37 2.23 8.26
C ALA A 76 -3.35 1.99 7.14
N ASN A 77 -2.14 2.50 7.33
CA ASN A 77 -1.02 2.31 6.41
C ASN A 77 0.08 1.46 7.03
N LEU A 78 0.55 0.50 6.25
CA LEU A 78 1.70 -0.34 6.54
C LEU A 78 2.54 -0.45 5.27
N GLY A 79 3.68 0.24 5.23
CA GLY A 79 4.52 0.36 4.03
C GLY A 79 4.37 1.71 3.34
N ASP A 80 4.59 1.73 2.03
CA ASP A 80 4.73 2.93 1.18
C ASP A 80 3.64 3.10 0.11
N SER A 81 2.56 2.31 0.23
CA SER A 81 1.28 2.72 -0.36
C SER A 81 0.77 3.97 0.35
N ARG A 82 -0.04 4.77 -0.34
CA ARG A 82 -0.52 6.05 0.18
C ARG A 82 -2.00 6.30 -0.11
N ALA A 83 -2.68 6.90 0.87
CA ALA A 83 -4.01 7.45 0.73
C ALA A 83 -3.96 8.98 0.68
N VAL A 84 -4.64 9.57 -0.29
CA VAL A 84 -4.74 11.03 -0.49
C VAL A 84 -6.21 11.40 -0.66
N ILE A 85 -6.69 12.36 0.12
CA ILE A 85 -8.03 12.90 -0.02
C ILE A 85 -8.02 14.11 -0.95
N GLY A 86 -9.00 14.17 -1.86
CA GLY A 86 -9.32 15.36 -2.64
C GLY A 86 -10.39 16.16 -1.92
N ARG A 87 -10.02 17.35 -1.43
CA ARG A 87 -10.91 18.25 -0.68
C ARG A 87 -11.10 19.56 -1.43
N LEU A 88 -12.34 20.08 -1.49
CA LEU A 88 -12.57 21.43 -1.99
C LEU A 88 -12.06 22.45 -0.97
N GLY A 89 -11.07 23.24 -1.38
CA GLY A 89 -10.57 24.39 -0.64
C GLY A 89 -11.51 25.59 -0.72
N ARG A 90 -11.13 26.69 -0.05
CA ARG A 90 -11.94 27.93 0.05
C ARG A 90 -12.27 28.57 -1.30
N SER A 91 -11.42 28.37 -2.31
CA SER A 91 -11.60 28.93 -3.67
C SER A 91 -12.29 27.97 -4.64
N ASN A 92 -13.02 26.96 -4.14
CA ASN A 92 -13.55 25.83 -4.95
C ASN A 92 -12.50 25.06 -5.76
N LYS A 93 -11.21 25.23 -5.45
CA LYS A 93 -10.13 24.44 -6.04
C LYS A 93 -9.96 23.14 -5.25
N ILE A 94 -9.76 22.04 -5.97
CA ILE A 94 -9.43 20.76 -5.34
C ILE A 94 -8.00 20.82 -4.78
N VAL A 95 -7.84 20.46 -3.53
CA VAL A 95 -6.54 20.39 -2.83
C VAL A 95 -6.31 18.94 -2.42
N ALA A 96 -5.10 18.45 -2.69
CA ALA A 96 -4.65 17.17 -2.20
C ALA A 96 -4.18 17.28 -0.75
N GLU A 97 -4.75 16.44 0.11
CA GLU A 97 -4.30 16.28 1.48
C GLU A 97 -3.90 14.80 1.70
N PRO A 98 -2.61 14.50 1.96
CA PRO A 98 -2.20 13.14 2.26
C PRO A 98 -2.74 12.70 3.63
N LEU A 99 -3.42 11.56 3.65
CA LEU A 99 -3.97 10.98 4.89
C LEU A 99 -2.98 10.06 5.60
N THR A 100 -1.92 9.64 4.89
CA THR A 100 -0.93 8.69 5.38
C THR A 100 0.48 9.19 5.10
N ARG A 101 1.42 8.81 5.96
CA ARG A 101 2.86 8.96 5.69
C ARG A 101 3.41 7.63 5.21
N ASP A 102 4.33 7.69 4.26
CA ASP A 102 4.98 6.51 3.69
C ASP A 102 6.03 5.97 4.66
N HIS A 103 6.05 4.66 4.86
CA HIS A 103 7.04 3.99 5.69
C HIS A 103 8.23 3.50 4.86
N ASN A 104 8.85 4.39 4.08
CA ASN A 104 9.96 4.08 3.16
C ASN A 104 11.27 4.74 3.60
N ALA A 105 12.41 4.06 3.46
CA ALA A 105 13.74 4.56 3.80
C ALA A 105 14.20 5.75 2.92
N SER A 106 13.49 6.06 1.83
CA SER A 106 13.66 7.33 1.11
C SER A 106 13.26 8.55 1.95
N MET A 107 12.38 8.37 2.94
CA MET A 107 11.97 9.39 3.90
C MET A 107 13.02 9.53 5.01
N GLU A 108 13.44 10.77 5.28
CA GLU A 108 14.46 11.06 6.28
C GLU A 108 14.02 10.67 7.69
N GLU A 109 12.76 10.91 8.03
CA GLU A 109 12.24 10.59 9.36
C GLU A 109 12.25 9.09 9.62
N VAL A 110 11.97 8.27 8.59
CA VAL A 110 12.04 6.80 8.68
C VAL A 110 13.49 6.36 8.88
N ARG A 111 14.47 6.99 8.21
CA ARG A 111 15.90 6.70 8.44
C ARG A 111 16.31 7.03 9.86
N HIS A 112 15.94 8.21 10.37
CA HIS A 112 16.24 8.60 11.74
C HIS A 112 15.60 7.67 12.77
N GLU A 113 14.35 7.27 12.57
CA GLU A 113 13.67 6.30 13.43
C GLU A 113 14.41 4.94 13.45
N LEU A 114 14.81 4.44 12.28
CA LEU A 114 15.55 3.19 12.15
C LEU A 114 16.92 3.26 12.85
N ILE A 115 17.67 4.34 12.64
CA ILE A 115 18.99 4.56 13.27
C ILE A 115 18.84 4.66 14.79
N SER A 116 17.85 5.41 15.28
CA SER A 116 17.59 5.56 16.72
C SER A 116 17.23 4.24 17.41
N ARG A 117 16.51 3.34 16.73
CA ARG A 117 16.17 2.01 17.27
C ARG A 117 17.32 0.99 17.14
N HIS A 118 18.32 1.30 16.32
CA HIS A 118 19.45 0.40 16.02
C HIS A 118 20.80 1.13 16.09
N PRO A 119 21.15 1.77 17.23
CA PRO A 119 22.37 2.57 17.34
C PRO A 119 23.65 1.76 17.18
N ASP A 120 23.58 0.44 17.37
CA ASP A 120 24.66 -0.53 17.26
C ASP A 120 24.71 -1.29 15.92
N ASP A 121 23.88 -0.92 14.95
CA ASP A 121 23.81 -1.53 13.62
C ASP A 121 24.14 -0.49 12.53
N SER A 122 25.43 -0.37 12.19
CA SER A 122 25.90 0.55 11.15
C SER A 122 25.37 0.21 9.75
N GLN A 123 24.76 -0.97 9.58
CA GLN A 123 24.17 -1.44 8.33
C GLN A 123 22.64 -1.32 8.34
N ILE A 124 22.02 -0.69 9.34
CA ILE A 124 20.56 -0.58 9.43
C ILE A 124 19.95 0.11 8.20
N VAL A 125 20.59 1.18 7.72
CA VAL A 125 20.16 1.96 6.56
C VAL A 125 21.37 2.16 5.64
N VAL A 126 21.28 1.65 4.41
CA VAL A 126 22.38 1.63 3.44
C VAL A 126 21.92 2.27 2.13
N LEU A 127 22.72 3.19 1.59
CA LEU A 127 22.49 3.73 0.25
C LEU A 127 23.09 2.76 -0.79
N LYS A 128 22.24 2.13 -1.60
CA LYS A 128 22.66 1.16 -2.62
C LYS A 128 22.10 1.56 -3.99
N HIS A 129 22.99 1.79 -4.95
CA HIS A 129 22.64 2.26 -6.30
C HIS A 129 21.73 3.51 -6.28
N GLY A 130 22.05 4.47 -5.41
CA GLY A 130 21.28 5.72 -5.27
C GLY A 130 19.94 5.58 -4.53
N VAL A 131 19.63 4.40 -3.97
CA VAL A 131 18.38 4.13 -3.25
C VAL A 131 18.66 3.69 -1.82
N TRP A 132 18.04 4.35 -0.85
CA TRP A 132 18.13 3.99 0.56
C TRP A 132 17.40 2.67 0.85
N ARG A 133 18.08 1.72 1.50
CA ARG A 133 17.55 0.39 1.81
C ARG A 133 17.87 -0.02 3.23
N ILE A 134 16.92 -0.65 3.89
CA ILE A 134 17.06 -1.28 5.20
C ILE A 134 17.88 -2.56 5.04
N LYS A 135 18.97 -2.67 5.81
CA LYS A 135 19.97 -3.76 5.69
C LYS A 135 20.52 -3.95 4.26
N GLY A 136 20.41 -2.94 3.40
CA GLY A 136 20.78 -3.03 1.98
C GLY A 136 19.83 -3.86 1.10
N ILE A 137 18.67 -4.28 1.63
CA ILE A 137 17.75 -5.21 0.97
C ILE A 137 16.45 -4.53 0.53
N ILE A 138 15.65 -4.03 1.48
CA ILE A 138 14.28 -3.55 1.24
C ILE A 138 14.13 -2.05 1.52
N GLN A 139 13.20 -1.36 0.88
CA GLN A 139 12.99 0.08 1.10
C GLN A 139 11.94 0.36 2.18
N VAL A 140 10.96 -0.51 2.35
CA VAL A 140 9.88 -0.32 3.34
C VAL A 140 10.30 -0.78 4.72
N SER A 141 9.91 0.00 5.74
CA SER A 141 10.15 -0.27 7.17
C SER A 141 9.02 -1.02 7.87
N ARG A 142 7.87 -1.16 7.19
CA ARG A 142 6.68 -1.80 7.75
C ARG A 142 6.00 -2.68 6.71
N THR A 143 5.76 -3.94 7.05
CA THR A 143 5.10 -4.94 6.17
C THR A 143 4.38 -6.00 7.00
N ILE A 144 3.41 -6.68 6.40
CA ILE A 144 2.96 -8.00 6.86
C ILE A 144 3.91 -9.02 6.24
N GLY A 145 4.36 -10.02 6.99
CA GLY A 145 5.34 -11.00 6.51
C GLY A 145 6.78 -10.49 6.60
N ASP A 146 7.62 -10.78 5.60
CA ASP A 146 9.09 -10.53 5.69
C ASP A 146 9.68 -11.06 7.00
N ALA A 147 9.24 -12.25 7.39
CA ALA A 147 9.53 -12.87 8.67
C ALA A 147 11.05 -12.95 8.97
N TYR A 148 11.86 -13.15 7.92
CA TYR A 148 13.33 -13.17 8.01
C TYR A 148 13.96 -11.85 8.48
N LEU A 149 13.25 -10.71 8.34
CA LEU A 149 13.65 -9.39 8.84
C LEU A 149 13.05 -9.04 10.20
N LYS A 150 12.23 -9.94 10.76
CA LYS A 150 11.53 -9.75 12.03
C LYS A 150 12.02 -10.71 13.11
N ARG A 151 12.26 -11.98 12.78
CA ARG A 151 12.67 -12.99 13.76
C ARG A 151 13.86 -13.80 13.22
N ARG A 152 14.91 -13.95 14.05
CA ARG A 152 16.15 -14.68 13.68
C ARG A 152 15.89 -16.14 13.30
N GLU A 153 14.88 -16.76 13.91
CA GLU A 153 14.43 -18.12 13.62
C GLU A 153 14.01 -18.34 12.15
N PHE A 154 13.71 -17.26 11.42
CA PHE A 154 13.34 -17.29 10.00
C PHE A 154 14.44 -16.79 9.08
N ALA A 155 15.68 -16.68 9.57
CA ALA A 155 16.83 -16.32 8.76
C ALA A 155 16.98 -17.28 7.57
N LEU A 156 17.22 -16.71 6.39
CA LEU A 156 17.44 -17.48 5.17
C LEU A 156 18.90 -17.87 5.01
N ASP A 157 19.13 -18.98 4.30
CA ASP A 157 20.47 -19.46 3.98
C ASP A 157 21.27 -18.37 3.23
N PRO A 158 22.51 -18.06 3.64
CA PRO A 158 23.33 -17.05 2.99
C PRO A 158 23.58 -17.29 1.50
N SER A 159 23.49 -18.52 0.99
CA SER A 159 23.57 -18.83 -0.44
C SER A 159 22.47 -18.14 -1.26
N ILE A 160 21.34 -17.78 -0.63
CA ILE A 160 20.25 -17.02 -1.26
C ILE A 160 20.61 -15.52 -1.27
N THR A 161 21.45 -15.14 -2.24
CA THR A 161 22.08 -13.81 -2.36
C THR A 161 21.10 -12.64 -2.29
N ARG A 162 19.88 -12.79 -2.82
CA ARG A 162 18.85 -11.75 -2.83
C ARG A 162 18.39 -11.31 -1.42
N PHE A 163 18.43 -12.22 -0.44
CA PHE A 163 17.94 -11.97 0.92
C PHE A 163 19.04 -12.08 1.97
N ARG A 164 20.30 -12.11 1.52
CA ARG A 164 21.47 -12.24 2.38
C ARG A 164 21.61 -11.02 3.29
N LEU A 165 21.65 -11.27 4.59
CA LEU A 165 22.06 -10.30 5.59
C LEU A 165 23.58 -10.37 5.78
N SER A 166 24.22 -9.21 5.94
CA SER A 166 25.66 -9.13 6.23
C SER A 166 25.99 -9.71 7.62
N GLU A 167 25.10 -9.48 8.59
CA GLU A 167 25.18 -10.00 9.94
C GLU A 167 23.81 -10.52 10.40
N PRO A 168 23.76 -11.54 11.27
CA PRO A 168 22.52 -11.97 11.90
C PRO A 168 21.79 -10.82 12.61
N LEU A 169 20.46 -10.78 12.50
CA LEU A 169 19.67 -9.74 13.17
C LEU A 169 19.85 -9.80 14.68
N ARG A 170 20.06 -8.65 15.31
CA ARG A 170 20.03 -8.53 16.77
C ARG A 170 18.62 -8.30 17.31
N ARG A 171 17.79 -7.62 16.52
CA ARG A 171 16.38 -7.29 16.81
C ARG A 171 15.58 -7.11 15.51
N PRO A 172 14.24 -7.09 15.55
CA PRO A 172 13.42 -6.88 14.35
C PRO A 172 13.72 -5.53 13.71
N VAL A 173 13.98 -5.50 12.39
CA VAL A 173 14.22 -4.25 11.65
C VAL A 173 12.97 -3.75 10.93
N LEU A 174 11.95 -4.60 10.79
CA LEU A 174 10.63 -4.28 10.28
C LEU A 174 9.57 -4.47 11.37
N THR A 175 8.43 -3.77 11.25
CA THR A 175 7.24 -3.98 12.09
C THR A 175 6.00 -4.24 11.25
N ALA A 176 5.04 -5.02 11.77
CA ALA A 176 3.71 -5.20 11.20
C ALA A 176 2.67 -4.23 11.79
N GLU A 177 3.12 -3.25 12.59
CA GLU A 177 2.23 -2.29 13.22
C GLU A 177 1.85 -1.14 12.28
N PRO A 178 0.55 -0.99 11.92
CA PRO A 178 0.13 0.07 11.03
C PRO A 178 0.13 1.44 11.73
N SER A 179 0.42 2.48 10.96
CA SER A 179 0.05 3.85 11.34
C SER A 179 -1.42 4.08 10.98
N ILE A 180 -2.21 4.54 11.94
CA ILE A 180 -3.65 4.76 11.77
C ILE A 180 -3.93 6.26 11.82
N TYR A 181 -4.71 6.73 10.86
CA TYR A 181 -5.22 8.09 10.80
C TYR A 181 -6.75 8.05 10.81
N THR A 182 -7.35 8.80 11.73
CA THR A 182 -8.81 8.86 11.91
C THR A 182 -9.31 10.28 11.63
N ARG A 183 -10.41 10.39 10.90
CA ARG A 183 -11.00 11.69 10.54
C ARG A 183 -12.51 11.61 10.36
N ALA A 184 -13.24 12.55 10.95
CA ALA A 184 -14.63 12.80 10.59
C ALA A 184 -14.71 13.38 9.17
N LEU A 185 -15.51 12.77 8.30
CA LEU A 185 -15.68 13.24 6.92
C LEU A 185 -16.44 14.57 6.91
N HIS A 186 -15.92 15.54 6.14
CA HIS A 186 -16.50 16.86 5.99
C HIS A 186 -17.14 17.01 4.60
N PRO A 187 -18.22 17.81 4.41
CA PRO A 187 -18.83 18.05 3.09
C PRO A 187 -17.91 18.51 1.95
N GLN A 188 -16.72 19.00 2.31
CA GLN A 188 -15.68 19.43 1.36
C GLN A 188 -14.87 18.24 0.81
N ASP A 189 -14.88 17.09 1.47
CA ASP A 189 -14.14 15.89 1.09
C ASP A 189 -14.87 15.19 -0.05
N LYS A 190 -14.29 15.18 -1.25
CA LYS A 190 -15.02 14.72 -2.46
C LYS A 190 -14.71 13.28 -2.82
N PHE A 191 -13.46 12.87 -2.64
CA PHE A 191 -13.02 11.52 -2.93
C PHE A 191 -11.71 11.20 -2.22
N ILE A 192 -11.40 9.92 -2.10
CA ILE A 192 -10.13 9.42 -1.57
C ILE A 192 -9.48 8.55 -2.65
N ILE A 193 -8.20 8.79 -2.91
CA ILE A 193 -7.35 7.97 -3.77
C ILE A 193 -6.49 7.11 -2.86
N PHE A 194 -6.66 5.81 -2.95
CA PHE A 194 -5.71 4.83 -2.44
C PHE A 194 -4.87 4.38 -3.64
N ALA A 195 -3.55 4.35 -3.52
CA ALA A 195 -2.70 3.74 -4.54
C ALA A 195 -1.40 3.16 -3.97
N SER A 196 -0.84 2.17 -4.67
CA SER A 196 0.53 1.71 -4.45
C SER A 196 1.55 2.80 -4.80
N ASP A 197 2.75 2.67 -4.28
CA ASP A 197 3.92 3.49 -4.59
C ASP A 197 4.15 3.64 -6.11
N GLY A 198 3.89 2.59 -6.91
CA GLY A 198 3.98 2.65 -8.37
C GLY A 198 3.15 3.78 -9.02
N LEU A 199 2.09 4.29 -8.37
CA LEU A 199 1.44 5.53 -8.81
C LEU A 199 2.21 6.78 -8.37
N TRP A 200 2.57 6.83 -7.09
CA TRP A 200 3.15 7.99 -6.41
C TRP A 200 4.61 8.26 -6.80
N GLU A 201 5.32 7.29 -7.37
CA GLU A 201 6.62 7.48 -8.01
C GLU A 201 6.56 8.34 -9.27
N HIS A 202 5.38 8.45 -9.89
CA HIS A 202 5.20 9.14 -11.16
C HIS A 202 4.33 10.39 -11.02
N LEU A 203 3.29 10.35 -10.20
CA LEU A 203 2.37 11.45 -9.98
C LEU A 203 2.54 12.08 -8.59
N THR A 204 2.54 13.41 -8.56
CA THR A 204 2.36 14.14 -7.30
C THR A 204 0.93 13.96 -6.77
N ASN A 205 0.75 14.13 -5.46
CA ASN A 205 -0.57 14.09 -4.82
C ASN A 205 -1.56 15.05 -5.51
N GLN A 206 -1.11 16.28 -5.81
CA GLN A 206 -1.94 17.31 -6.42
C GLN A 206 -2.33 16.97 -7.87
N GLN A 207 -1.39 16.46 -8.68
CA GLN A 207 -1.72 16.00 -10.04
C GLN A 207 -2.77 14.87 -10.03
N ALA A 208 -2.66 13.93 -9.08
CA ALA A 208 -3.60 12.83 -8.99
C ALA A 208 -5.02 13.32 -8.66
N VAL A 209 -5.19 14.22 -7.68
CA VAL A 209 -6.52 14.76 -7.34
C VAL A 209 -7.09 15.64 -8.45
N GLU A 210 -6.25 16.38 -9.18
CA GLU A 210 -6.68 17.19 -10.32
C GLU A 210 -7.19 16.31 -11.46
N ILE A 211 -6.51 15.19 -11.75
CA ILE A 211 -6.98 14.20 -12.73
C ILE A 211 -8.34 13.64 -12.31
N VAL A 212 -8.51 13.28 -11.04
CA VAL A 212 -9.80 12.76 -10.53
C VAL A 212 -10.91 13.80 -10.63
N GLN A 213 -10.62 15.06 -10.27
CA GLN A 213 -11.61 16.13 -10.27
C GLN A 213 -12.04 16.54 -11.70
N SER A 214 -11.13 16.52 -12.66
CA SER A 214 -11.36 17.04 -14.03
C SER A 214 -11.86 16.00 -15.03
N ASN A 215 -12.06 14.74 -14.62
CA ASN A 215 -12.43 13.65 -15.53
C ASN A 215 -13.66 12.87 -15.03
N PRO A 216 -14.39 12.18 -15.92
CA PRO A 216 -15.50 11.33 -15.54
C PRO A 216 -15.10 10.22 -14.55
N ARG A 217 -16.03 9.88 -13.62
CA ARG A 217 -15.81 8.81 -12.64
C ARG A 217 -15.53 7.45 -13.31
N ARG A 218 -16.21 7.16 -14.42
CA ARG A 218 -16.06 5.89 -15.15
C ARG A 218 -14.66 5.81 -15.74
N GLY A 219 -13.91 4.78 -15.34
CA GLY A 219 -12.55 4.54 -15.83
C GLY A 219 -11.48 5.42 -15.18
N ILE A 220 -11.78 6.12 -14.08
CA ILE A 220 -10.83 7.07 -13.49
C ILE A 220 -9.53 6.40 -12.99
N ALA A 221 -9.62 5.23 -12.34
CA ALA A 221 -8.44 4.50 -11.88
C ALA A 221 -7.53 4.11 -13.05
N LYS A 222 -8.12 3.64 -14.16
CA LYS A 222 -7.40 3.31 -15.40
C LYS A 222 -6.73 4.54 -16.02
N ARG A 223 -7.34 5.72 -15.91
CA ARG A 223 -6.76 6.99 -16.35
C ARG A 223 -5.55 7.39 -15.52
N LEU A 224 -5.63 7.24 -14.20
CA LEU A 224 -4.50 7.45 -13.29
C LEU A 224 -3.33 6.51 -13.63
N VAL A 225 -3.59 5.21 -13.76
CA VAL A 225 -2.59 4.21 -14.18
C VAL A 225 -1.96 4.59 -15.53
N ARG A 226 -2.77 4.90 -16.55
CA ARG A 226 -2.25 5.29 -17.87
C ARG A 226 -1.38 6.55 -17.79
N THR A 227 -1.75 7.52 -16.95
CA THR A 227 -1.00 8.77 -16.80
C THR A 227 0.35 8.52 -16.14
N ALA A 228 0.38 7.73 -15.06
CA ALA A 228 1.62 7.32 -14.41
C ALA A 228 2.54 6.56 -15.36
N LEU A 229 2.03 5.59 -16.13
CA LEU A 229 2.84 4.85 -17.12
C LEU A 229 3.37 5.74 -18.25
N LYS A 230 2.61 6.76 -18.69
CA LYS A 230 3.12 7.75 -19.64
C LYS A 230 4.28 8.55 -19.04
N GLN A 231 4.20 8.93 -17.76
CA GLN A 231 5.30 9.61 -17.09
C GLN A 231 6.50 8.69 -16.87
N ALA A 232 6.28 7.42 -16.53
CA ALA A 232 7.34 6.41 -16.44
C ALA A 232 8.11 6.28 -17.76
N ALA A 233 7.37 6.17 -18.89
CA ALA A 233 7.97 6.13 -20.22
C ALA A 233 8.78 7.41 -20.53
N ARG A 234 8.24 8.59 -20.21
CA ARG A 234 8.95 9.88 -20.39
C ARG A 234 10.23 9.98 -19.56
N LYS A 235 10.24 9.51 -18.31
CA LYS A 235 11.44 9.47 -17.44
C LYS A 235 12.55 8.57 -18.02
N ARG A 236 12.20 7.66 -18.93
CA ARG A 236 13.11 6.73 -19.61
C ARG A 236 13.27 7.07 -21.10
N GLU A 237 12.89 8.29 -21.49
CA GLU A 237 13.04 8.81 -22.86
C GLU A 237 12.40 7.91 -23.94
N MET A 238 11.32 7.20 -23.59
CA MET A 238 10.64 6.28 -24.50
C MET A 238 9.16 6.62 -24.67
N ARG A 239 8.54 6.12 -25.73
CA ARG A 239 7.09 6.28 -25.95
C ARG A 239 6.33 5.29 -25.08
N TYR A 240 5.12 5.67 -24.66
CA TYR A 240 4.22 4.79 -23.91
C TYR A 240 3.91 3.50 -24.69
N ASP A 241 3.79 3.56 -26.01
CA ASP A 241 3.54 2.37 -26.83
C ASP A 241 4.72 1.40 -26.86
N ASP A 242 5.94 1.90 -26.74
CA ASP A 242 7.15 1.07 -26.66
C ASP A 242 7.27 0.43 -25.26
N LEU A 243 6.96 1.19 -24.20
CA LEU A 243 6.93 0.66 -22.84
C LEU A 243 5.96 -0.55 -22.71
N LYS A 244 4.83 -0.52 -23.41
CA LYS A 244 3.86 -1.63 -23.41
C LYS A 244 4.40 -2.91 -24.04
N LYS A 245 5.36 -2.80 -24.95
CA LYS A 245 5.99 -3.93 -25.64
C LYS A 245 7.15 -4.53 -24.84
N VAL A 246 7.62 -3.85 -23.79
CA VAL A 246 8.70 -4.35 -22.93
C VAL A 246 8.27 -5.66 -22.25
N GLU A 247 9.15 -6.66 -22.31
CA GLU A 247 8.90 -8.00 -21.78
C GLU A 247 8.74 -8.05 -20.26
N LYS A 248 8.02 -9.07 -19.79
CA LYS A 248 7.83 -9.34 -18.37
C LYS A 248 9.19 -9.71 -17.75
N GLY A 249 9.58 -9.02 -16.68
CA GLY A 249 10.91 -9.13 -16.06
C GLY A 249 11.73 -7.85 -16.26
N VAL A 250 11.93 -7.43 -17.50
CA VAL A 250 12.61 -6.16 -17.82
C VAL A 250 11.74 -4.96 -17.49
N ARG A 251 10.42 -5.09 -17.59
CA ARG A 251 9.45 -4.01 -17.31
C ARG A 251 9.63 -3.36 -15.93
N ARG A 252 10.07 -4.12 -14.91
CA ARG A 252 10.32 -3.60 -13.55
C ARG A 252 11.45 -2.58 -13.46
N PHE A 253 12.32 -2.48 -14.47
CA PHE A 253 13.29 -1.39 -14.54
C PHE A 253 12.65 -0.04 -14.92
N PHE A 254 11.44 -0.05 -15.48
CA PHE A 254 10.74 1.14 -15.95
C PHE A 254 9.70 1.64 -14.96
N HIS A 255 8.91 0.74 -14.37
CA HIS A 255 7.89 1.07 -13.37
C HIS A 255 7.57 -0.18 -12.51
N ASP A 256 7.07 0.04 -11.29
CA ASP A 256 6.52 -1.04 -10.46
C ASP A 256 5.05 -1.35 -10.81
N ASP A 257 4.49 -2.37 -10.17
CA ASP A 257 3.07 -2.70 -10.24
C ASP A 257 2.21 -1.53 -9.70
N ILE A 258 1.27 -1.04 -10.51
CA ILE A 258 0.43 0.12 -10.18
C ILE A 258 -0.99 -0.35 -9.87
N THR A 259 -1.41 -0.17 -8.61
CA THR A 259 -2.79 -0.43 -8.19
C THR A 259 -3.42 0.85 -7.66
N VAL A 260 -4.64 1.16 -8.10
CA VAL A 260 -5.37 2.40 -7.75
C VAL A 260 -6.83 2.10 -7.43
N VAL A 261 -7.31 2.65 -6.31
CA VAL A 261 -8.72 2.66 -5.94
C VAL A 261 -9.13 4.10 -5.66
N VAL A 262 -10.22 4.55 -6.29
CA VAL A 262 -10.81 5.88 -6.05
C VAL A 262 -12.19 5.70 -5.43
N VAL A 263 -12.37 6.24 -4.23
CA VAL A 263 -13.64 6.21 -3.49
C VAL A 263 -14.25 7.60 -3.52
N TYR A 264 -15.40 7.76 -4.17
CA TYR A 264 -16.14 9.03 -4.15
C TYR A 264 -17.03 9.07 -2.91
N ILE A 265 -17.04 10.20 -2.22
CA ILE A 265 -17.82 10.39 -1.00
C ILE A 265 -19.14 11.06 -1.38
N ASP A 266 -20.25 10.39 -1.11
CA ASP A 266 -21.58 10.95 -1.25
C ASP A 266 -22.08 11.45 0.11
N HIS A 267 -21.98 12.76 0.33
CA HIS A 267 -22.42 13.39 1.57
C HIS A 267 -23.94 13.43 1.72
N GLY A 268 -24.71 13.34 0.63
CA GLY A 268 -26.17 13.28 0.70
C GLY A 268 -26.63 11.98 1.36
N LEU A 269 -26.00 10.86 0.99
CA LEU A 269 -26.28 9.55 1.58
C LEU A 269 -25.76 9.41 3.03
N LEU A 270 -24.67 10.09 3.39
CA LEU A 270 -24.17 10.09 4.78
C LEU A 270 -25.11 10.78 5.78
N GLN A 271 -26.00 11.67 5.30
CA GLN A 271 -26.97 12.38 6.14
C GLN A 271 -28.31 11.65 6.28
N GLN A 272 -28.60 10.66 5.42
CA GLN A 272 -29.81 9.85 5.50
C GLN A 272 -29.61 8.73 6.55
N ARG A 273 -30.35 8.80 7.67
CA ARG A 273 -30.27 7.82 8.77
C ARG A 273 -30.91 6.46 8.43
N ASP A 274 -31.75 6.38 7.39
CA ASP A 274 -32.61 5.22 7.05
C ASP A 274 -32.42 4.69 5.62
N ALA A 275 -31.32 5.02 4.93
CA ALA A 275 -31.06 4.41 3.63
C ALA A 275 -30.83 2.90 3.83
N SER A 276 -31.63 2.06 3.16
CA SER A 276 -31.46 0.60 3.08
C SER A 276 -30.22 0.23 2.25
N LEU A 277 -29.07 0.67 2.73
CA LEU A 277 -27.77 0.30 2.19
C LEU A 277 -27.44 -1.11 2.71
N PRO A 278 -26.85 -1.98 1.90
CA PRO A 278 -26.28 -3.22 2.43
C PRO A 278 -25.34 -2.85 3.57
N GLU A 279 -25.57 -3.45 4.73
CA GLU A 279 -24.89 -3.18 6.02
C GLU A 279 -23.36 -3.26 5.90
N LEU A 280 -22.88 -3.95 4.86
CA LEU A 280 -21.49 -4.09 4.48
C LEU A 280 -21.36 -4.16 2.94
N SER A 281 -20.79 -3.14 2.30
CA SER A 281 -20.33 -3.23 0.91
C SER A 281 -18.84 -3.48 0.89
N VAL A 282 -18.47 -4.76 0.82
CA VAL A 282 -17.07 -5.18 0.67
C VAL A 282 -16.76 -5.34 -0.82
N ARG A 283 -15.90 -4.46 -1.34
CA ARG A 283 -15.18 -4.70 -2.59
C ARG A 283 -13.73 -5.05 -2.29
N GLY A 284 -13.52 -6.32 -1.96
CA GLY A 284 -12.23 -6.96 -2.12
C GLY A 284 -11.87 -7.03 -3.61
N PHE A 285 -10.60 -6.82 -3.94
CA PHE A 285 -10.14 -7.04 -5.31
C PHE A 285 -10.23 -8.54 -5.63
N VAL A 286 -11.02 -8.91 -6.64
CA VAL A 286 -11.00 -10.27 -7.17
C VAL A 286 -9.65 -10.47 -7.84
N ASP A 287 -8.89 -11.44 -7.36
CA ASP A 287 -7.58 -11.87 -7.88
C ASP A 287 -7.76 -12.43 -9.30
N SER A 288 -7.99 -11.54 -10.27
CA SER A 288 -7.83 -11.87 -11.68
C SER A 288 -6.33 -11.84 -11.95
N VAL A 289 -5.65 -12.93 -11.55
CA VAL A 289 -4.33 -13.27 -12.08
C VAL A 289 -4.51 -13.60 -13.57
N GLY A 290 -4.73 -12.56 -14.37
CA GLY A 290 -4.65 -12.61 -15.81
C GLY A 290 -3.29 -12.06 -16.24
N PRO A 291 -2.73 -12.50 -17.38
CA PRO A 291 -1.68 -11.73 -18.02
C PRO A 291 -2.17 -10.29 -18.16
N SER A 292 -1.32 -9.32 -17.82
CA SER A 292 -1.63 -7.90 -17.96
C SER A 292 -2.15 -7.63 -19.37
N ARG A 293 -3.48 -7.46 -19.51
CA ARG A 293 -4.14 -7.16 -20.79
C ARG A 293 -3.91 -5.68 -21.11
N PHE A 294 -2.65 -5.31 -21.33
CA PHE A 294 -2.22 -3.96 -21.72
C PHE A 294 -2.98 -3.43 -22.95
N SER A 295 -3.53 -4.31 -23.78
CA SER A 295 -4.40 -4.02 -24.92
C SER A 295 -5.76 -3.42 -24.55
N GLY A 296 -6.24 -3.58 -23.31
CA GLY A 296 -7.54 -3.07 -22.88
C GLY A 296 -7.59 -1.54 -22.68
N VAL A 297 -6.48 -0.81 -22.83
CA VAL A 297 -6.38 0.63 -22.53
C VAL A 297 -6.79 1.55 -23.69
N THR A 298 -7.21 0.99 -24.82
CA THR A 298 -7.45 1.72 -26.08
C THR A 298 -8.84 2.32 -26.27
N ALA A 299 -9.84 2.01 -25.43
CA ALA A 299 -11.16 2.62 -25.58
C ALA A 299 -11.63 3.29 -24.28
N ILE A 300 -11.89 4.59 -24.39
CA ILE A 300 -12.89 5.45 -23.74
C ILE A 300 -12.29 6.87 -23.85
N SER A 301 -12.61 7.51 -24.98
CA SER A 301 -12.61 8.97 -25.16
C SER A 301 -13.55 9.60 -24.15
#